data_AF-A0A424LF62-F1
#
_entry.id   AF-A0A424LF62-F1
#
_cell.length_a   1.000
_cell.length_b   1.000
_cell.length_c   1.000
_cell.angle_alpha   90.00
_cell.angle_beta   90.00
_cell.angle_gamma   90.00
#
_symmetry.space_group_name_H-M   'P 1'
#
loop_
_entity.id
_entity.type
_entity.pdbx_description
1 polymer ?
#
loop_
_entity_poly.entity_id
_entity_poly.type
_entity_poly.pdbx_seq_one_letter_code
_entity_poly.pdbx_strand_id
1 'polypeptide(L)'
;MKLGKHYLWIVMVLLMISCGKEKSPLEIEVFETAANGNKVQPITLVKFNEASSEIMILPEEKYQTITGFGGSFTEASSYLLNQMGP
;
A
#
# COMPACT_ATOMS: atom_id res chain seq x y z
N MET A 1 42.41 -32.80 13.65
CA MET A 1 42.32 -31.54 12.89
C MET A 1 41.36 -31.56 11.69
N LYS A 2 41.04 -32.71 11.08
CA LYS A 2 40.09 -32.78 9.95
C LYS A 2 38.61 -32.69 10.37
N LEU A 3 38.26 -33.31 11.51
CA LEU A 3 36.87 -33.37 11.98
C LEU A 3 36.30 -31.99 12.39
N GLY A 4 37.07 -31.16 13.11
CA GLY A 4 36.66 -29.78 13.44
C GLY A 4 36.54 -28.85 12.22
N LYS A 5 37.32 -29.11 11.15
CA LYS A 5 37.22 -28.37 9.89
C LYS A 5 35.91 -28.70 9.15
N HIS A 6 35.40 -29.92 9.27
CA HIS A 6 34.09 -30.29 8.71
C HIS A 6 32.93 -29.64 9.48
N TYR A 7 32.98 -29.60 10.81
CA TYR A 7 31.97 -28.89 11.61
C TYR A 7 31.96 -27.39 11.33
N LEU A 8 33.13 -26.76 11.19
CA LEU A 8 33.25 -25.36 10.79
C LEU A 8 32.62 -25.10 9.41
N TRP A 9 32.82 -26.01 8.46
CA TRP A 9 32.24 -25.89 7.13
C TRP A 9 30.72 -26.07 7.13
N ILE A 10 30.19 -26.99 7.94
CA ILE A 10 28.75 -27.20 8.12
C ILE A 10 28.07 -25.96 8.72
N VAL A 11 28.67 -25.34 9.75
CA VAL A 11 28.16 -24.10 10.36
C VAL A 11 28.15 -22.95 9.34
N MET A 12 29.19 -22.84 8.52
CA MET A 12 29.29 -21.81 7.48
C MET A 12 28.24 -21.98 6.37
N VAL A 13 27.89 -23.22 5.98
CA VAL A 13 26.81 -23.49 5.01
C VAL A 13 25.43 -23.21 5.62
N LEU A 14 25.20 -23.54 6.89
CA LEU A 14 23.94 -23.25 7.60
C LEU A 14 23.64 -21.75 7.71
N LEU A 15 24.67 -20.90 7.87
CA LEU A 15 24.51 -19.45 7.93
C LEU A 15 24.03 -18.82 6.60
N MET A 16 24.29 -19.47 5.46
CA MET A 16 23.92 -18.93 4.14
C MET A 16 22.44 -19.18 3.77
N ILE A 17 21.75 -20.09 4.47
CA ILE A 17 20.36 -20.48 4.16
C ILE A 17 19.35 -19.42 4.66
N SER A 18 19.74 -18.53 5.58
CA SER A 18 18.86 -17.49 6.14
C SER A 18 18.75 -16.22 5.29
N CYS A 19 19.50 -16.11 4.18
CA CYS A 19 19.53 -14.92 3.34
C CYS A 19 18.63 -15.08 2.11
N GLY A 20 17.33 -15.17 2.34
CA GLY A 20 16.31 -15.28 1.29
C GLY A 20 15.02 -14.62 1.73
N LYS A 21 15.07 -13.31 2.02
CA LYS A 21 13.83 -12.55 2.24
C LYS A 21 13.18 -12.31 0.88
N GLU A 22 12.26 -13.18 0.48
CA GLU A 22 11.31 -12.83 -0.57
C GLU A 22 10.56 -11.59 -0.10
N LYS A 23 10.77 -10.48 -0.80
CA LYS A 23 9.94 -9.29 -0.62
C LYS A 23 8.59 -9.65 -1.21
N SER A 24 7.60 -9.86 -0.35
CA SER A 24 6.21 -10.00 -0.79
C SER A 24 5.85 -8.82 -1.69
N PRO A 25 5.16 -9.05 -2.82
CA PRO A 25 4.73 -7.96 -3.69
C PRO A 25 3.87 -6.99 -2.88
N LEU A 26 4.07 -5.68 -3.10
CA LEU A 26 3.24 -4.66 -2.51
C LEU A 26 1.82 -4.80 -3.09
N GLU A 27 0.84 -5.05 -2.22
CA GLU A 27 -0.57 -5.05 -2.60
C GLU A 27 -1.04 -3.60 -2.73
N ILE A 28 -1.56 -3.25 -3.91
CA ILE A 28 -1.97 -1.88 -4.24
C ILE A 28 -3.39 -1.93 -4.82
N GLU A 29 -4.27 -1.10 -4.27
CA GLU A 29 -5.61 -0.84 -4.81
C GLU A 29 -5.66 0.60 -5.33
N VAL A 30 -6.28 0.81 -6.49
CA VAL A 30 -6.33 2.12 -7.16
C VAL A 30 -7.78 2.47 -7.46
N PHE A 31 -8.19 3.66 -7.02
CA PHE A 31 -9.51 4.23 -7.30
C PHE A 31 -9.38 5.44 -8.21
N GLU A 32 -10.23 5.53 -9.24
CA GLU A 32 -10.25 6.65 -10.17
C GLU A 32 -11.56 7.45 -10.07
N THR A 33 -11.43 8.78 -10.16
CA THR A 33 -12.56 9.66 -10.49
C THR A 33 -12.15 10.71 -11.52
N ALA A 34 -12.96 10.92 -12.55
CA ALA A 34 -12.73 11.94 -13.57
C ALA A 34 -13.95 12.84 -13.80
N ALA A 35 -13.71 14.06 -14.29
CA ALA A 35 -14.77 15.02 -14.56
C ALA A 35 -15.76 14.51 -15.63
N ASN A 36 -15.28 13.70 -16.57
CA ASN A 36 -16.06 13.10 -17.65
C ASN A 36 -16.63 11.70 -17.32
N GLY A 37 -16.38 11.15 -16.13
CA GLY A 37 -16.79 9.79 -15.80
C GLY A 37 -15.89 9.13 -14.75
N ASN A 38 -16.14 7.85 -14.48
CA ASN A 38 -15.51 7.07 -13.40
C ASN A 38 -15.78 7.70 -12.02
N LYS A 39 -16.67 7.08 -11.22
CA LYS A 39 -17.11 7.62 -9.93
C LYS A 39 -16.60 6.72 -8.81
N VAL A 40 -15.40 7.00 -8.33
CA VAL A 40 -14.71 6.25 -7.26
C VAL A 40 -14.76 4.75 -7.55
N GLN A 41 -14.28 4.37 -8.73
CA GLN A 41 -14.30 2.96 -9.16
C GLN A 41 -12.90 2.37 -9.01
N PRO A 42 -12.77 1.11 -8.56
CA PRO A 42 -11.50 0.40 -8.55
C PRO A 42 -11.05 0.14 -10.00
N ILE A 43 -9.76 0.34 -10.27
CA ILE A 43 -9.16 0.09 -11.58
C ILE A 43 -7.95 -0.85 -11.46
N THR A 44 -7.75 -1.67 -12.48
CA THR A 44 -6.54 -2.50 -12.58
C THR A 44 -5.41 -1.68 -13.18
N LEU A 45 -4.25 -1.69 -12.51
CA LEU A 45 -3.04 -1.08 -13.05
C LEU A 45 -2.61 -1.80 -14.32
N VAL A 46 -2.65 -1.10 -15.45
CA VAL A 46 -2.01 -1.57 -16.68
C VAL A 46 -0.51 -1.38 -16.49
N LYS A 47 0.29 -2.42 -16.77
CA LYS A 47 1.75 -2.30 -16.77
C LYS A 47 2.16 -1.22 -17.77
N PHE A 48 2.58 -0.06 -17.26
CA PHE A 48 3.21 0.96 -18.07
C PHE A 48 4.66 0.54 -18.32
N ASN A 49 5.04 0.45 -19.60
CA ASN A 49 6.35 -0.07 -19.98
C ASN A 49 7.49 0.89 -19.65
N GLU A 50 7.23 2.19 -19.45
CA GLU A 50 8.21 3.19 -19.01
C GLU A 50 7.48 4.30 -18.21
N ALA A 51 7.95 4.59 -17.00
CA ALA A 51 7.42 5.71 -16.21
C ALA A 51 8.08 7.01 -16.69
N SER A 52 7.29 7.98 -17.14
CA SER A 52 7.80 9.29 -17.58
C SER A 52 8.25 10.19 -16.42
N SER A 53 7.91 9.84 -15.19
CA SER A 53 8.26 10.57 -13.96
C SER A 53 8.21 9.64 -12.75
N GLU A 54 9.03 9.93 -11.75
CA GLU A 54 9.15 9.15 -10.52
C GLU A 54 8.68 9.96 -9.31
N ILE A 55 7.87 9.34 -8.44
CA ILE A 55 7.42 9.90 -7.17
C ILE A 55 7.92 8.99 -6.05
N MET A 56 8.61 9.56 -5.06
CA MET A 56 9.18 8.84 -3.93
C MET A 56 8.50 9.24 -2.62
N ILE A 57 8.13 8.23 -1.81
CA ILE A 57 7.61 8.42 -0.45
C ILE A 57 8.78 8.35 0.54
N LEU A 58 8.87 9.33 1.45
CA LEU A 58 9.90 9.41 2.50
C LEU A 58 9.26 9.21 3.89
N PRO A 59 9.15 7.96 4.41
CA PRO A 59 8.38 7.67 5.62
C PRO A 59 8.90 8.32 6.91
N GLU A 60 10.18 8.71 6.91
CA GLU A 60 10.82 9.38 8.05
C GLU A 60 10.47 10.88 8.13
N GLU A 61 10.03 11.48 7.02
CA GLU A 61 9.61 12.87 6.96
C GLU A 61 8.12 12.98 7.31
N LYS A 62 7.82 13.31 8.57
CA LYS A 62 6.45 13.36 9.10
C LYS A 62 5.92 14.79 9.17
N TYR A 63 4.61 14.92 8.91
CA TYR A 63 3.86 16.17 9.02
C TYR A 63 2.73 16.02 10.04
N GLN A 64 1.58 16.66 9.82
CA GLN A 64 0.43 16.60 10.71
C GLN A 64 -0.27 15.23 10.70
N THR A 65 -0.86 14.86 11.84
CA THR A 65 -1.79 13.74 11.93
C THR A 65 -3.14 14.14 11.34
N ILE A 66 -3.68 13.34 10.42
CA ILE A 66 -5.02 13.55 9.87
C ILE A 66 -6.05 12.93 10.82
N THR A 67 -6.95 13.75 11.37
CA THR A 67 -8.01 13.27 12.27
C THR A 67 -9.15 12.59 11.51
N GLY A 68 -9.53 13.10 10.33
CA GLY A 68 -10.58 12.51 9.51
C GLY A 68 -11.12 13.44 8.42
N PHE A 69 -12.03 12.92 7.61
CA PHE A 69 -12.76 13.63 6.56
C PHE A 69 -14.26 13.37 6.74
N GLY A 70 -15.12 14.32 6.35
CA GLY A 70 -16.56 14.17 6.49
C GLY A 70 -17.35 15.27 5.78
N GLY A 71 -18.66 15.30 6.03
CA GLY A 71 -19.57 16.33 5.54
C GLY A 71 -20.48 16.83 6.67
N SER A 72 -21.03 18.03 6.52
CA SER A 72 -21.94 18.59 7.51
C SER A 72 -23.31 17.89 7.48
N PHE A 73 -23.75 17.38 8.62
CA PHE A 73 -25.11 16.91 8.79
C PHE A 73 -25.96 18.02 9.41
N THR A 74 -26.54 18.85 8.54
CA THR A 74 -27.35 20.01 8.92
C THR A 74 -28.83 19.64 8.99
N GLU A 75 -29.67 20.53 9.53
CA GLU A 75 -31.13 20.37 9.49
C GLU A 75 -31.64 20.15 8.06
N ALA A 76 -31.13 20.91 7.09
CA ALA A 76 -31.48 20.75 5.68
C ALA A 76 -31.08 19.36 5.14
N SER A 77 -29.88 18.87 5.50
CA SER A 77 -29.43 17.52 5.13
C SER A 77 -30.33 16.43 5.72
N SER A 78 -30.68 16.55 7.01
CA SER A 78 -31.56 15.62 7.72
C SER A 78 -32.97 15.61 7.15
N TYR A 79 -33.51 16.79 6.84
CA TYR A 79 -34.84 16.96 6.27
C TYR A 79 -34.95 16.26 4.90
N LEU A 80 -33.94 16.44 4.03
CA LEU A 80 -33.89 15.75 2.73
C LEU A 80 -33.76 14.24 2.91
N LEU A 81 -32.89 13.78 3.81
CA LEU A 81 -32.72 12.34 4.07
C LEU A 81 -34.04 11.70 4.53
N ASN A 82 -34.77 12.34 5.44
CA ASN A 82 -36.05 11.84 5.93
C ASN A 82 -37.13 11.74 4.84
N GLN A 83 -37.03 12.53 3.77
CA GLN A 83 -37.95 12.43 2.64
C GLN A 83 -37.67 11.25 1.70
N MET A 84 -36.50 10.63 1.78
CA MET A 84 -36.14 9.52 0.90
C MET A 84 -36.82 8.19 1.26
N GLY A 85 -37.51 8.13 2.41
CA GLY A 85 -38.18 6.93 2.92
C GLY A 85 -37.30 6.11 3.87
N PRO A 86 -37.88 5.08 4.52
CA PRO A 86 -37.12 4.11 5.31
C PRO A 86 -36.24 3.19 4.45
#